data_AF-A0A6A4I5U3-F1
#
_entry.id   AF-A0A6A4I5U3-F1
#
_cell.length_a   1.000
_cell.length_b   1.000
_cell.length_c   1.000
_cell.angle_alpha   90.00
_cell.angle_beta   90.00
_cell.angle_gamma   90.00
#
_symmetry.space_group_name_H-M   'P 1'
#
loop_
_entity.id
_entity.type
_entity.pdbx_description
1 polymer ?
#
loop_
_entity_poly.entity_id
_entity_poly.type
_entity_poly.pdbx_seq_one_letter_code
_entity_poly.pdbx_strand_id
1 'polypeptide(L)'
;MAQYLQSRIEDPIWLEPNEISFLQTRISEEEALVQTLESRIDELRVQISELTCQKDAKLVEIASLRNVLAPVRRVPLEILTEIFELSCIPKYGPLYDSDLVPDMFMLTSVCAAWRKASHTTPHLW
;
A
#
# COMPACT_ATOMS: atom_id res chain seq x y z
N MET A 1 -31.05 -26.27 33.03
CA MET A 1 -30.78 -25.29 31.94
C MET A 1 -29.42 -25.46 31.26
N ALA A 2 -28.30 -25.64 31.96
CA ALA A 2 -26.98 -25.75 31.31
C ALA A 2 -26.69 -27.08 30.58
N GLN A 3 -27.48 -28.13 30.80
CA GLN A 3 -27.24 -29.47 30.21
C GLN A 3 -27.48 -29.54 28.69
N TYR A 4 -28.17 -28.58 28.08
CA TYR A 4 -28.53 -28.60 26.66
C TYR A 4 -27.61 -27.77 25.76
N LEU A 5 -26.70 -26.97 26.35
CA LEU A 5 -25.88 -26.01 25.60
C LEU A 5 -24.55 -26.60 25.09
N GLN A 6 -24.20 -27.82 25.49
CA GLN A 6 -22.87 -28.42 25.23
C GLN A 6 -22.90 -29.85 24.70
N SER A 7 -24.07 -30.46 24.56
CA SER A 7 -24.23 -31.85 24.11
C SER A 7 -25.06 -31.91 22.83
N ARG A 8 -24.71 -32.88 21.97
CA ARG A 8 -25.50 -33.20 20.79
C ARG A 8 -26.87 -33.70 21.26
N ILE A 9 -27.94 -33.09 20.76
CA ILE A 9 -29.32 -33.46 21.14
C ILE A 9 -29.65 -34.75 20.39
N GLU A 10 -29.76 -35.87 21.11
CA GLU A 10 -30.06 -37.19 20.52
C GLU A 10 -31.54 -37.58 20.62
N ASP A 11 -32.28 -37.00 21.58
CA ASP A 11 -33.71 -37.27 21.84
C ASP A 11 -34.55 -35.97 21.87
N PRO A 12 -35.89 -36.05 21.67
CA PRO A 12 -36.78 -34.89 21.78
C PRO A 12 -36.72 -34.25 23.16
N ILE A 13 -36.47 -32.93 23.20
CA ILE A 13 -36.45 -32.15 24.45
C ILE A 13 -37.88 -31.66 24.73
N TRP A 14 -38.43 -32.09 25.85
CA TRP A 14 -39.69 -31.54 26.37
C TRP A 14 -39.38 -30.36 27.28
N LEU A 15 -39.90 -29.19 26.91
CA LEU A 15 -39.76 -27.96 27.68
C LEU A 15 -41.14 -27.49 28.14
N GLU A 16 -41.22 -27.08 29.40
CA GLU A 16 -42.43 -26.46 29.92
C GLU A 16 -42.61 -25.06 29.31
N PRO A 17 -43.86 -24.55 29.17
CA PRO A 17 -44.11 -23.26 28.53
C PRO A 17 -43.33 -22.07 29.14
N ASN A 18 -43.03 -22.12 30.43
CA ASN A 18 -42.22 -21.11 31.13
C ASN A 18 -40.73 -21.19 30.74
N GLU A 19 -40.18 -22.39 30.53
CA GLU A 19 -38.81 -22.60 30.07
C GLU A 19 -38.65 -22.11 28.63
N ILE A 20 -39.66 -22.35 27.78
CA ILE A 20 -39.70 -21.84 26.39
C ILE A 20 -39.68 -20.30 26.40
N SER A 21 -40.56 -19.68 27.19
CA SER A 21 -40.64 -18.20 27.30
C SER A 21 -39.34 -17.59 27.81
N PHE A 22 -38.72 -18.20 28.82
CA PHE A 22 -37.42 -17.77 29.32
C PHE A 22 -36.33 -17.85 28.24
N LEU A 23 -36.26 -18.95 27.50
CA LEU A 23 -35.27 -19.13 26.43
C LEU A 23 -35.49 -18.13 25.28
N GLN A 24 -36.74 -17.87 24.90
CA GLN A 24 -37.07 -16.85 23.89
C GLN A 24 -36.65 -15.44 24.33
N THR A 25 -36.85 -15.12 25.62
CA THR A 25 -36.43 -13.83 26.18
C THR A 25 -34.91 -13.71 26.12
N ARG A 26 -34.18 -14.74 26.55
CA ARG A 26 -32.72 -14.78 26.44
C ARG A 26 -32.22 -14.68 25.00
N ILE A 27 -32.83 -15.40 24.06
CA ILE A 27 -32.48 -15.29 22.64
C ILE A 27 -32.64 -13.85 22.16
N SER A 28 -33.76 -13.21 22.50
CA SER A 28 -34.04 -11.82 22.11
C SER A 28 -33.01 -10.85 22.69
N GLU A 29 -32.58 -11.07 23.94
CA GLU A 29 -31.52 -10.27 24.59
C GLU A 29 -30.17 -10.44 23.89
N GLU A 30 -29.76 -11.67 23.61
CA GLU A 30 -28.49 -11.97 22.92
C GLU A 30 -28.49 -11.43 21.48
N GLU A 31 -29.62 -11.54 20.76
CA GLU A 31 -29.79 -10.95 19.42
C GLU A 31 -29.63 -9.42 19.44
N ALA A 32 -30.18 -8.74 20.46
CA ALA A 32 -30.01 -7.30 20.64
C ALA A 32 -28.54 -6.92 20.92
N LEU A 33 -27.81 -7.74 21.69
CA LEU A 33 -26.38 -7.55 21.94
C LEU A 33 -25.56 -7.74 20.65
N VAL A 34 -25.86 -8.77 19.86
CA VAL A 34 -25.22 -9.00 18.56
C VAL A 34 -25.43 -7.79 17.65
N GLN A 35 -26.66 -7.30 17.53
CA GLN A 35 -26.98 -6.14 16.69
C GLN A 35 -26.21 -4.88 17.13
N THR A 36 -26.02 -4.70 18.44
CA THR A 36 -25.23 -3.59 19.01
C THR A 36 -23.74 -3.74 18.66
N LEU A 37 -23.19 -4.94 18.79
CA LEU A 37 -21.80 -5.24 18.45
C LEU A 37 -21.53 -5.06 16.95
N GLU A 38 -22.43 -5.53 16.09
CA GLU A 38 -22.34 -5.34 14.63
C GLU A 38 -22.30 -3.84 14.26
N SER A 39 -23.20 -3.06 14.86
CA SER A 39 -23.22 -1.60 14.66
C SER A 39 -21.89 -0.96 15.08
N ARG A 40 -21.31 -1.41 16.19
CA ARG A 40 -20.00 -0.91 16.65
C ARG A 40 -18.85 -1.34 15.74
N ILE A 41 -18.90 -2.56 15.21
CA ILE A 41 -17.92 -3.05 14.23
C ILE A 41 -17.95 -2.17 12.97
N ASP A 42 -19.14 -1.85 12.47
CA ASP A 42 -19.28 -1.04 11.26
C ASP A 42 -18.82 0.41 11.48
N GLU A 43 -19.12 1.00 12.63
CA GLU A 43 -18.59 2.32 13.02
C GLU A 43 -17.05 2.31 13.05
N LEU A 44 -16.44 1.30 13.66
CA LEU A 44 -14.98 1.18 13.72
C LEU A 44 -14.35 0.95 12.35
N ARG A 45 -15.01 0.19 11.46
CA ARG A 45 -14.57 0.01 10.07
C ARG A 45 -14.51 1.33 9.33
N VAL A 46 -15.50 2.20 9.51
CA VAL A 46 -15.52 3.56 8.93
C VAL A 46 -14.36 4.40 9.48
N GLN A 47 -14.08 4.34 10.77
CA GLN A 47 -12.94 5.07 11.36
C GLN A 47 -11.60 4.55 10.83
N ILE A 48 -11.45 3.24 10.66
CA ILE A 48 -10.24 2.63 10.09
C ILE A 48 -10.04 3.06 8.63
N SER A 49 -11.10 3.09 7.82
CA SER A 49 -10.99 3.48 6.42
C SER A 49 -10.59 4.95 6.28
N GLU A 50 -11.18 5.84 7.09
CA GLU A 50 -10.84 7.26 7.13
C GLU A 50 -9.37 7.48 7.54
N LEU A 51 -8.93 6.87 8.64
CA LEU A 51 -7.53 6.96 9.09
C LEU A 51 -6.55 6.39 8.07
N THR A 52 -6.95 5.34 7.35
CA THR A 52 -6.13 4.76 6.28
C THR A 52 -5.98 5.74 5.12
N CYS A 53 -7.07 6.40 4.71
CA CYS A 53 -7.03 7.42 3.66
C CYS A 53 -6.11 8.59 4.06
N GLN A 54 -6.23 9.09 5.30
CA GLN A 54 -5.38 10.16 5.81
C GLN A 54 -3.90 9.75 5.85
N LYS A 55 -3.60 8.54 6.31
CA LYS A 55 -2.23 7.99 6.31
C LYS A 55 -1.66 7.93 4.90
N ASP A 56 -2.45 7.43 3.94
CA ASP A 56 -1.99 7.30 2.55
C ASP A 56 -1.76 8.67 1.90
N ALA A 57 -2.61 9.65 2.17
CA ALA A 57 -2.39 11.04 1.75
C ALA A 57 -1.09 11.62 2.32
N LYS A 58 -0.78 11.35 3.59
CA LYS A 58 0.48 11.76 4.21
C LYS A 58 1.70 11.04 3.64
N LEU A 59 1.58 9.78 3.26
CA LEU A 59 2.65 9.06 2.58
C LEU A 59 2.96 9.67 1.20
N VAL A 60 1.93 10.07 0.45
CA VAL A 60 2.09 10.80 -0.82
C VAL A 60 2.81 12.13 -0.61
N GLU A 61 2.42 12.90 0.42
CA GLU A 61 3.07 14.16 0.78
C GLU A 61 4.55 13.96 1.14
N ILE A 62 4.86 12.97 1.97
CA ILE A 62 6.25 12.61 2.33
C ILE A 62 7.05 12.21 1.09
N ALA A 63 6.47 11.41 0.20
CA ALA A 63 7.13 10.99 -1.04
C ALA A 63 7.47 12.20 -1.93
N SER A 64 6.54 13.16 -2.05
CA SER A 64 6.76 14.41 -2.79
C SER A 64 7.92 15.22 -2.20
N LEU A 65 7.92 15.43 -0.88
CA LEU A 65 8.98 16.17 -0.19
C LEU A 65 10.36 15.48 -0.34
N ARG A 66 10.41 14.16 -0.14
CA ARG A 66 11.64 13.38 -0.39
C ARG A 66 12.12 13.52 -1.82
N ASN A 67 11.19 13.57 -2.77
CA ASN A 67 11.52 13.73 -4.18
C ASN A 67 12.12 15.11 -4.47
N VAL A 68 11.56 16.19 -3.92
CA VAL A 68 12.15 17.54 -4.02
C VAL A 68 13.55 17.60 -3.41
N LEU A 69 13.76 16.90 -2.28
CA LEU A 69 15.06 16.87 -1.60
C LEU A 69 16.06 15.91 -2.24
N ALA A 70 15.63 15.07 -3.19
CA ALA A 70 16.48 14.06 -3.81
C ALA A 70 17.70 14.73 -4.47
N PRO A 71 18.94 14.33 -4.12
CA PRO A 71 20.16 14.97 -4.64
C PRO A 71 20.15 15.08 -6.15
N VAL A 72 19.68 14.02 -6.82
CA VAL A 72 19.57 13.89 -8.26
C VAL A 72 18.78 15.01 -8.96
N ARG A 73 17.83 15.67 -8.27
CA ARG A 73 17.05 16.81 -8.79
C ARG A 73 17.68 18.17 -8.49
N ARG A 74 18.71 18.19 -7.65
CA ARG A 74 19.43 19.39 -7.19
C ARG A 74 20.83 19.50 -7.79
N VAL A 75 21.28 18.47 -8.49
CA VAL A 75 22.53 18.49 -9.26
C VAL A 75 22.33 19.40 -10.49
N PRO A 76 23.20 20.39 -10.72
CA PRO A 76 23.19 21.20 -11.94
C PRO A 76 23.27 20.33 -13.19
N LEU A 77 22.67 20.79 -14.28
CA LEU A 77 22.58 20.01 -15.52
C LEU A 77 23.95 19.64 -16.06
N GLU A 78 24.92 20.54 -15.91
CA GLU A 78 26.31 20.41 -16.34
C GLU A 78 27.01 19.27 -15.60
N ILE A 79 26.85 19.23 -14.27
CA ILE A 79 27.42 18.18 -13.42
C ILE A 79 26.79 16.83 -13.73
N LEU A 80 25.47 16.82 -13.97
CA LEU A 80 24.77 15.58 -14.33
C LEU A 80 25.24 15.03 -15.69
N THR A 81 25.48 15.93 -16.65
CA THR A 81 26.02 15.59 -17.97
C THR A 81 27.43 15.02 -17.86
N GLU A 82 28.30 15.66 -17.07
CA GLU A 82 29.67 15.18 -16.83
C GLU A 82 29.67 13.79 -16.16
N ILE A 83 28.76 13.54 -15.21
CA ILE A 83 28.59 12.20 -14.63
C ILE A 83 28.24 11.16 -15.70
N PHE A 84 27.32 11.48 -16.62
CA PHE A 84 26.92 10.56 -17.67
C PHE A 84 28.07 10.28 -18.64
N GLU A 85 28.80 11.31 -19.08
CA GLU A 85 29.95 11.14 -19.98
C GLU A 85 31.04 10.26 -19.33
N LEU A 86 31.30 10.45 -18.03
CA LEU A 86 32.31 9.66 -17.32
C LEU A 86 31.89 8.22 -17.04
N SER A 87 30.58 7.97 -16.89
CA SER A 87 30.04 6.68 -16.47
C SER A 87 29.62 5.80 -17.63
N CYS A 88 29.12 6.41 -18.71
CA CYS A 88 28.56 5.71 -19.86
C CYS A 88 29.53 5.60 -21.04
N ILE A 89 30.61 6.40 -21.11
CA ILE A 89 31.59 6.32 -22.20
C ILE A 89 32.80 5.47 -21.76
N PRO A 90 33.14 4.37 -22.48
CA PRO A 90 34.29 3.54 -22.14
C PRO A 90 35.59 4.34 -22.29
N LYS A 91 36.40 4.42 -21.22
CA LYS A 91 37.65 5.20 -21.22
C LYS A 91 38.80 4.52 -21.98
N TYR A 92 38.70 3.21 -22.24
CA TYR A 92 39.75 2.43 -22.93
C TYR A 92 39.12 1.30 -23.75
N GLY A 93 39.33 1.31 -25.07
CA GLY A 93 38.93 0.23 -25.99
C GLY A 93 38.01 0.72 -27.11
N PRO A 94 38.01 0.07 -28.29
CA PRO A 94 37.22 0.54 -29.41
C PRO A 94 35.72 0.27 -29.18
N LEU A 95 34.91 1.18 -29.71
CA LEU A 95 33.45 1.29 -29.62
C LEU A 95 32.71 0.12 -30.31
N TYR A 96 32.95 -1.11 -29.88
CA TYR A 96 32.23 -2.30 -30.37
C TYR A 96 31.46 -3.03 -29.27
N ASP A 97 31.11 -2.31 -28.20
CA ASP A 97 30.23 -2.85 -27.17
C ASP A 97 28.79 -2.38 -27.42
N SER A 98 27.90 -3.34 -27.68
CA SER A 98 26.46 -3.13 -27.90
C SER A 98 25.72 -2.59 -26.66
N ASP A 99 26.43 -2.31 -25.57
CA ASP A 99 25.90 -1.99 -24.25
C ASP A 99 25.64 -0.48 -24.02
N LEU A 100 26.10 0.39 -24.92
CA LEU A 100 25.85 1.84 -24.84
C LEU A 100 24.39 2.25 -25.05
N VAL A 101 23.71 1.54 -25.95
CA VAL A 101 22.32 1.85 -26.32
C VAL A 101 21.35 1.53 -25.16
N PRO A 102 21.44 0.37 -24.48
CA PRO A 102 20.66 0.09 -23.26
C PRO A 102 20.85 1.13 -22.15
N ASP A 103 22.09 1.55 -21.88
CA ASP A 103 22.40 2.50 -20.81
C ASP A 103 21.72 3.84 -21.01
N MET A 104 21.59 4.29 -22.25
CA MET A 104 20.98 5.58 -22.53
C MET A 104 19.46 5.59 -22.38
N PHE A 105 18.79 4.50 -22.76
CA PHE A 105 17.36 4.31 -22.47
C PHE A 105 17.12 4.23 -20.96
N MET A 106 18.05 3.64 -20.21
CA MET A 106 17.98 3.61 -18.75
C MET A 106 18.07 5.02 -18.17
N LEU A 107 19.04 5.86 -18.60
CA LEU A 107 19.18 7.24 -18.11
C LEU A 107 17.93 8.09 -18.36
N THR A 108 17.36 8.03 -19.57
CA THR A 108 16.17 8.82 -19.95
C THR A 108 14.88 8.38 -19.24
N SER A 109 14.88 7.18 -18.64
CA SER A 109 13.75 6.63 -17.89
C SER A 109 13.69 7.11 -16.43
N VAL A 110 14.81 7.55 -15.84
CA VAL A 110 14.91 7.86 -14.40
C VAL A 110 14.05 9.06 -14.00
N CYS A 111 14.23 10.20 -14.66
CA CYS A 111 13.41 11.40 -14.40
C CYS A 111 13.52 12.42 -15.54
N ALA A 112 12.67 13.48 -15.48
CA ALA A 112 12.67 14.54 -16.49
C ALA A 112 14.01 15.29 -16.58
N ALA A 113 14.71 15.50 -15.47
CA ALA A 113 16.02 16.16 -15.48
C ALA A 113 17.09 15.30 -16.18
N TRP A 114 17.10 13.99 -15.91
CA TRP A 114 18.01 13.04 -16.55
C TRP A 114 17.74 12.93 -18.04
N ARG A 115 16.46 12.82 -18.41
CA ARG A 115 16.06 12.84 -19.82
C ARG A 115 16.51 14.10 -20.53
N LYS A 116 16.34 15.26 -19.89
CA LYS A 116 16.81 16.53 -20.45
C LYS A 116 18.33 16.52 -20.63
N ALA A 117 19.09 16.11 -19.61
CA ALA A 117 20.54 16.01 -19.65
C ALA A 117 21.04 15.06 -20.76
N SER A 118 20.44 13.87 -20.88
CA SER A 118 20.77 12.91 -21.93
C SER A 118 20.45 13.44 -23.33
N HIS A 119 19.37 14.18 -23.50
CA HIS A 119 19.02 14.78 -24.80
C HIS A 119 19.88 15.99 -25.16
N THR A 120 20.36 16.76 -24.17
CA THR A 120 21.23 17.92 -24.40
C THR A 120 22.69 17.55 -24.62
N THR A 121 23.03 16.26 -24.55
CA THR A 121 24.41 15.76 -24.65
C THR A 121 24.52 14.79 -25.82
N PRO A 122 24.71 15.30 -27.06
CA PRO A 122 24.79 14.46 -28.25
C PRO A 122 25.89 13.40 -28.19
N HIS A 123 26.95 13.62 -27.42
CA HIS A 123 28.08 12.69 -27.26
C HIS A 123 27.73 11.40 -26.53
N LEU A 124 26.53 11.29 -25.94
CA LEU A 124 26.03 10.08 -25.29
C LEU A 124 25.25 9.15 -26.23
N TRP A 125 24.87 9.61 -27.43
CA TRP A 125 24.19 8.86 -28.49
C TRP A 125 25.19 8.39 -29.56
#